data_AF-A0A7Y1BGD0-F1
#
_entry.id   AF-A0A7Y1BGD0-F1
#
_cell.length_a   1.000
_cell.length_b   1.000
_cell.length_c   1.000
_cell.angle_alpha   90.00
_cell.angle_beta   90.00
_cell.angle_gamma   90.00
#
_symmetry.space_group_name_H-M   'P 1'
#
loop_
_entity.id
_entity.type
_entity.pdbx_description
1 polymer ?
#
loop_
_entity_poly.entity_id
_entity_poly.type
_entity_poly.pdbx_seq_one_letter_code
_entity_poly.pdbx_strand_id
1 'polypeptide(L)'
;MFTPKRFALLALLGLPLATLQAAEPAFSCAKVAAGSIEELICQTPALAELDQKMASVYQQASAKAANQHPPVLKAEQRGWIKGRNDCWKAADREQCVAESYRLRIAELQARYALLKGTGPVRFQCDGLPAKEVIVIYYPTEPETLLAEFADSVSLMYQQPAASGSKYQGRNESFWEHQGEATVVWGYGSPEMKCQAK
;
A
#
# COMPACT_ATOMS: atom_id res chain seq x y z
N MET A 1 63.90 -4.98 -55.17
CA MET A 1 63.80 -5.25 -53.72
C MET A 1 63.26 -3.99 -53.05
N PHE A 2 62.00 -4.00 -52.60
CA PHE A 2 61.43 -3.23 -51.47
C PHE A 2 59.93 -3.60 -51.39
N THR A 3 59.50 -4.10 -50.23
CA THR A 3 58.13 -4.53 -49.88
C THR A 3 57.22 -3.33 -49.54
N PRO A 4 55.89 -3.51 -49.51
CA PRO A 4 55.18 -3.05 -48.33
C PRO A 4 54.23 -4.10 -47.73
N LYS A 5 54.18 -4.05 -46.39
CA LYS A 5 53.46 -4.93 -45.47
C LYS A 5 51.97 -4.60 -45.44
N ARG A 6 51.13 -5.63 -45.40
CA ARG A 6 49.68 -5.52 -45.18
C ARG A 6 49.42 -5.21 -43.71
N PHE A 7 48.84 -4.04 -43.42
CA PHE A 7 48.25 -3.73 -42.12
C PHE A 7 46.79 -4.19 -42.14
N ALA A 8 46.43 -5.16 -41.31
CA ALA A 8 45.05 -5.53 -41.05
C ALA A 8 44.49 -4.56 -39.99
N LEU A 9 43.48 -3.75 -40.36
CA LEU A 9 42.70 -2.98 -39.41
C LEU A 9 41.74 -3.92 -38.66
N LEU A 10 41.94 -4.07 -37.35
CA LEU A 10 40.91 -4.60 -36.46
C LEU A 10 39.91 -3.48 -36.16
N ALA A 11 38.68 -3.62 -36.66
CA ALA A 11 37.56 -2.76 -36.31
C ALA A 11 37.03 -3.16 -34.92
N LEU A 12 37.26 -2.30 -33.92
CA LEU A 12 36.61 -2.40 -32.61
C LEU A 12 35.14 -1.99 -32.75
N LEU A 13 34.23 -2.96 -32.73
CA LEU A 13 32.79 -2.75 -32.58
C LEU A 13 32.51 -2.22 -31.16
N GLY A 14 32.22 -0.92 -31.03
CA GLY A 14 31.77 -0.32 -29.77
C GLY A 14 30.37 -0.82 -29.40
N LEU A 15 30.23 -1.47 -28.25
CA LEU A 15 28.91 -1.81 -27.70
C LEU A 15 28.20 -0.52 -27.23
N PRO A 16 26.91 -0.34 -27.55
CA PRO A 16 26.14 0.79 -27.02
C PRO A 16 25.96 0.60 -25.50
N LEU A 17 26.42 1.59 -24.73
CA LEU A 17 26.09 1.72 -23.32
C LEU A 17 24.59 2.04 -23.21
N ALA A 18 23.78 1.03 -22.87
CA ALA A 18 22.41 1.26 -22.46
C ALA A 18 22.45 2.07 -21.15
N THR A 19 22.07 3.34 -21.22
CA THR A 19 21.85 4.15 -20.02
C THR A 19 20.69 3.55 -19.26
N LEU A 20 20.96 2.96 -18.10
CA LEU A 20 19.93 2.50 -17.17
C LEU A 20 19.19 3.76 -16.67
N GLN A 21 18.04 4.06 -17.26
CA GLN A 21 17.22 5.20 -16.82
C GLN A 21 16.67 4.85 -15.45
N ALA A 22 17.15 5.54 -14.41
CA ALA A 22 16.61 5.40 -13.07
C ALA A 22 15.11 5.69 -13.09
N ALA A 23 14.33 4.94 -12.31
CA ALA A 23 12.90 5.19 -12.17
C ALA A 23 12.69 6.61 -11.66
N GLU A 24 11.94 7.42 -12.41
CA GLU A 24 11.52 8.75 -11.97
C GLU A 24 10.15 8.67 -11.29
N PRO A 25 9.90 9.37 -10.17
CA PRO A 25 8.58 9.39 -9.55
C PRO A 25 7.54 10.03 -10.49
N ALA A 26 6.26 9.89 -10.16
CA ALA A 26 5.16 10.48 -10.92
C ALA A 26 5.10 12.02 -10.84
N PHE A 27 5.93 12.63 -9.98
CA PHE A 27 6.14 14.07 -9.91
C PHE A 27 7.53 14.48 -10.43
N SER A 28 7.70 15.74 -10.80
CA SER A 28 8.99 16.23 -11.32
C SER A 28 10.03 16.42 -10.23
N CYS A 29 11.21 15.82 -10.41
CA CYS A 29 12.37 15.99 -9.54
C CYS A 29 13.13 17.31 -9.73
N ALA A 30 12.82 18.11 -10.74
CA ALA A 30 13.65 19.25 -11.14
C ALA A 30 13.72 20.40 -10.11
N LYS A 31 12.77 20.48 -9.18
CA LYS A 31 12.64 21.60 -8.22
C LYS A 31 12.23 21.16 -6.81
N VAL A 32 12.58 19.93 -6.44
CA VAL A 32 12.36 19.46 -5.07
C VAL A 32 13.28 20.21 -4.11
N ALA A 33 12.81 20.47 -2.89
CA ALA A 33 13.61 21.17 -1.89
C ALA A 33 14.73 20.25 -1.36
N ALA A 34 15.94 20.78 -1.19
CA ALA A 34 17.04 20.04 -0.59
C ALA A 34 16.68 19.58 0.84
N GLY A 35 16.99 18.34 1.18
CA GLY A 35 16.68 17.69 2.44
C GLY A 35 15.22 17.24 2.60
N SER A 36 14.37 17.38 1.57
CA SER A 36 12.97 16.97 1.61
C SER A 36 12.80 15.46 1.41
N ILE A 37 11.62 14.95 1.77
CA ILE A 37 11.22 13.58 1.45
C ILE A 37 11.07 13.39 -0.07
N GLU A 38 10.63 14.41 -0.80
CA GLU A 38 10.57 14.39 -2.26
C GLU A 38 11.95 14.25 -2.90
N GLU A 39 12.98 14.90 -2.36
CA GLU A 39 14.37 14.69 -2.81
C GLU A 39 14.83 13.26 -2.56
N LEU A 40 14.54 12.69 -1.39
CA LEU A 40 14.83 11.29 -1.10
C LEU A 40 14.14 10.35 -2.09
N ILE A 41 12.86 10.57 -2.40
CA ILE A 41 12.12 9.78 -3.38
C ILE A 41 12.77 9.88 -4.78
N CYS A 42 13.21 11.07 -5.18
CA CYS A 42 13.90 11.29 -6.45
C CYS A 42 15.26 10.59 -6.56
N GLN A 43 15.94 10.38 -5.42
CA GLN A 43 17.28 9.78 -5.38
C GLN A 43 17.27 8.27 -5.15
N THR A 44 16.14 7.70 -4.70
CA THR A 44 15.99 6.28 -4.39
C THR A 44 15.05 5.61 -5.41
N PRO A 45 15.57 4.80 -6.37
CA PRO A 45 14.75 4.17 -7.41
C PRO A 45 13.56 3.37 -6.88
N ALA A 46 13.74 2.61 -5.79
CA ALA A 46 12.67 1.82 -5.19
C ALA A 46 11.52 2.69 -4.64
N LEU A 47 11.81 3.91 -4.14
CA LEU A 47 10.79 4.84 -3.68
C LEU A 47 10.08 5.53 -4.86
N ALA A 48 10.81 5.81 -5.94
CA ALA A 48 10.24 6.34 -7.17
C ALA A 48 9.24 5.34 -7.81
N GLU A 49 9.58 4.05 -7.83
CA GLU A 49 8.66 2.98 -8.28
C GLU A 49 7.39 2.91 -7.41
N LEU A 50 7.52 3.03 -6.08
CA LEU A 50 6.38 3.08 -5.18
C LEU A 50 5.51 4.33 -5.43
N ASP A 51 6.11 5.49 -5.71
CA ASP A 51 5.38 6.70 -6.08
C ASP A 51 4.59 6.53 -7.39
N GLN A 52 5.21 5.94 -8.42
CA GLN A 52 4.52 5.61 -9.67
C GLN A 52 3.34 4.65 -9.45
N LYS A 53 3.55 3.57 -8.66
CA LYS A 53 2.50 2.62 -8.31
C LYS A 53 1.35 3.31 -7.57
N MET A 54 1.67 4.18 -6.61
CA MET A 54 0.69 4.98 -5.88
C MET A 54 -0.11 5.89 -6.82
N ALA A 55 0.53 6.59 -7.76
CA ALA A 55 -0.15 7.43 -8.72
C ALA A 55 -1.16 6.64 -9.58
N SER A 56 -0.76 5.47 -10.08
CA SER A 56 -1.65 4.56 -10.83
C SER A 56 -2.84 4.07 -9.99
N VAL A 57 -2.60 3.64 -8.76
CA VAL A 57 -3.66 3.19 -7.84
C VAL A 57 -4.61 4.33 -7.49
N TYR A 58 -4.08 5.54 -7.25
CA TYR A 58 -4.89 6.71 -6.97
C TYR A 58 -5.76 7.11 -8.17
N GLN A 59 -5.27 6.98 -9.40
CA GLN A 59 -6.07 7.21 -10.61
C GLN A 59 -7.25 6.23 -10.69
N GLN A 60 -7.00 4.94 -10.46
CA GLN A 60 -8.05 3.91 -10.45
C GLN A 60 -9.08 4.15 -9.33
N ALA A 61 -8.61 4.47 -8.12
CA ALA A 61 -9.49 4.83 -7.00
C ALA A 61 -10.32 6.08 -7.32
N SER A 62 -9.72 7.10 -7.94
CA SER A 62 -10.41 8.33 -8.34
C SER A 62 -11.53 8.08 -9.34
N ALA A 63 -11.34 7.16 -10.29
CA ALA A 63 -12.38 6.76 -11.23
C ALA A 63 -13.59 6.13 -10.53
N LYS A 64 -13.36 5.30 -9.50
CA LYS A 64 -14.43 4.71 -8.69
C LYS A 64 -15.06 5.71 -7.71
N ALA A 65 -14.29 6.69 -7.23
CA ALA A 65 -14.74 7.72 -6.31
C ALA A 65 -15.54 8.85 -6.99
N ALA A 66 -15.70 8.83 -8.32
CA ALA A 66 -16.32 9.93 -9.07
C ALA A 66 -17.71 10.35 -8.53
N ASN A 67 -18.48 9.38 -8.03
CA ASN A 67 -19.82 9.61 -7.45
C ASN A 67 -19.85 9.48 -5.92
N GLN A 68 -18.69 9.43 -5.25
CA GLN A 68 -18.61 9.34 -3.79
C GLN A 68 -19.09 10.65 -3.16
N HIS A 69 -20.01 10.55 -2.21
CA HIS A 69 -20.53 11.70 -1.47
C HIS A 69 -20.36 11.48 0.03
N PRO A 70 -19.61 12.35 0.74
CA PRO A 70 -18.84 13.48 0.21
C PRO A 70 -17.59 13.06 -0.61
N PRO A 71 -17.09 13.90 -1.54
CA PRO A 71 -15.93 13.59 -2.38
C PRO A 71 -14.60 13.77 -1.61
N VAL A 72 -14.29 12.83 -0.71
CA VAL A 72 -13.20 12.96 0.27
C VAL A 72 -11.82 12.53 -0.24
N LEU A 73 -11.74 11.63 -1.23
CA LEU A 73 -10.50 10.98 -1.66
C LEU A 73 -9.36 11.95 -1.97
N LYS A 74 -9.64 13.05 -2.66
CA LYS A 74 -8.62 14.07 -3.00
C LYS A 74 -8.06 14.77 -1.77
N ALA A 75 -8.92 15.08 -0.80
CA ALA A 75 -8.52 15.72 0.44
C ALA A 75 -7.69 14.75 1.29
N GLU A 76 -8.12 13.49 1.40
CA GLU A 76 -7.41 12.43 2.10
C GLU A 76 -6.03 12.16 1.48
N GLN A 77 -5.92 12.09 0.15
CA GLN A 77 -4.64 11.87 -0.52
C GLN A 77 -3.66 13.01 -0.23
N ARG A 78 -4.12 14.26 -0.23
CA ARG A 78 -3.28 15.40 0.17
C ARG A 78 -2.86 15.32 1.65
N GLY A 79 -3.76 14.88 2.52
CA GLY A 79 -3.45 14.65 3.93
C GLY A 79 -2.39 13.56 4.10
N TRP A 80 -2.54 12.46 3.38
CA TRP A 80 -1.58 11.37 3.36
C TRP A 80 -0.20 11.80 2.85
N ILE A 81 -0.10 12.59 1.78
CA ILE A 81 1.20 13.13 1.29
C ILE A 81 1.91 13.92 2.40
N LYS A 82 1.18 14.75 3.16
CA LYS A 82 1.76 15.48 4.30
C LYS A 82 2.24 14.52 5.39
N GLY A 83 1.45 13.49 5.71
CA GLY A 83 1.83 12.46 6.68
C GLY A 83 3.07 11.66 6.24
N ARG A 84 3.16 11.26 4.97
CA ARG A 84 4.37 10.65 4.39
C ARG A 84 5.58 11.56 4.58
N ASN A 85 5.40 12.86 4.37
CA ASN A 85 6.51 13.80 4.49
C ASN A 85 7.01 13.94 5.94
N ASP A 86 6.19 13.66 6.96
CA ASP A 86 6.64 13.61 8.36
C ASP A 86 7.70 12.53 8.62
N CYS A 87 7.94 11.61 7.68
CA CYS A 87 9.07 10.68 7.73
C CYS A 87 10.44 11.36 7.82
N TRP A 88 10.55 12.67 7.58
CA TRP A 88 11.79 13.42 7.84
C TRP A 88 12.28 13.28 9.30
N LYS A 89 11.35 13.02 10.23
CA LYS A 89 11.59 12.81 11.67
C LYS A 89 12.05 11.39 12.00
N ALA A 90 11.91 10.44 11.09
CA ALA A 90 12.26 9.03 11.34
C ALA A 90 13.79 8.83 11.33
N ALA A 91 14.25 7.87 12.13
CA ALA A 91 15.64 7.43 12.10
C ALA A 91 16.01 6.80 10.75
N ASP A 92 15.11 5.95 10.23
CA ASP A 92 15.17 5.41 8.88
C ASP A 92 14.09 6.05 8.02
N ARG A 93 14.48 7.06 7.24
CA ARG A 93 13.57 7.84 6.40
C ARG A 93 13.10 7.05 5.19
N GLU A 94 13.99 6.25 4.59
CA GLU A 94 13.65 5.46 3.41
C GLU A 94 12.61 4.40 3.75
N GLN A 95 12.84 3.63 4.83
CA GLN A 95 11.88 2.62 5.27
C GLN A 95 10.54 3.24 5.69
N CYS A 96 10.55 4.40 6.36
CA CYS A 96 9.32 5.11 6.71
C CYS A 96 8.50 5.50 5.47
N VAL A 97 9.15 6.05 4.45
CA VAL A 97 8.48 6.45 3.20
C VAL A 97 7.97 5.23 2.44
N ALA A 98 8.78 4.18 2.34
CA ALA A 98 8.39 2.93 1.69
C ALA A 98 7.14 2.32 2.34
N GLU A 99 7.09 2.25 3.67
CA GLU A 99 5.94 1.73 4.40
C GLU A 99 4.70 2.61 4.22
N SER A 100 4.85 3.93 4.27
CA SER A 100 3.76 4.87 4.01
C SER A 100 3.13 4.66 2.63
N TYR A 101 3.94 4.37 1.60
CA TYR A 101 3.42 4.00 0.28
C TYR A 101 2.69 2.67 0.29
N ARG A 102 3.30 1.61 0.82
CA ARG A 102 2.71 0.25 0.84
C ARG A 102 1.35 0.25 1.51
N LEU A 103 1.25 0.85 2.70
CA LEU A 103 0.00 0.92 3.45
C LEU A 103 -1.08 1.69 2.71
N ARG A 104 -0.76 2.83 2.06
CA ARG A 104 -1.74 3.62 1.30
C ARG A 104 -2.17 2.94 0.01
N ILE A 105 -1.24 2.29 -0.69
CA ILE A 105 -1.55 1.48 -1.87
C ILE A 105 -2.53 0.37 -1.50
N ALA A 106 -2.22 -0.41 -0.47
CA ALA A 106 -3.10 -1.46 0.04
C ALA A 106 -4.46 -0.90 0.48
N GLU A 107 -4.47 0.25 1.19
CA GLU A 107 -5.69 0.92 1.62
C GLU A 107 -6.62 1.24 0.44
N LEU A 108 -6.10 1.92 -0.59
CA LEU A 108 -6.91 2.32 -1.74
C LEU A 108 -7.34 1.10 -2.56
N GLN A 109 -6.48 0.09 -2.69
CA GLN A 109 -6.83 -1.16 -3.37
C GLN A 109 -8.01 -1.87 -2.70
N ALA A 110 -8.01 -1.96 -1.36
CA ALA A 110 -9.11 -2.56 -0.62
C ALA A 110 -10.36 -1.67 -0.61
N ARG A 111 -10.27 -0.41 -0.16
CA ARG A 111 -11.41 0.51 -0.01
C ARG A 111 -12.19 0.73 -1.31
N TYR A 112 -11.48 0.78 -2.43
CA TYR A 112 -12.08 0.94 -3.74
C TYR A 112 -12.23 -0.38 -4.49
N ALA A 113 -11.99 -1.53 -3.85
CA ALA A 113 -12.09 -2.86 -4.44
C ALA A 113 -11.40 -2.95 -5.82
N LEU A 114 -10.16 -2.44 -5.91
CA LEU A 114 -9.36 -2.46 -7.14
C LEU A 114 -8.76 -3.84 -7.41
N LEU A 115 -8.74 -4.69 -6.38
CA LEU A 115 -8.42 -6.11 -6.48
C LEU A 115 -9.69 -6.92 -6.20
N LYS A 116 -9.71 -8.17 -6.69
CA LYS A 116 -10.77 -9.12 -6.33
C LYS A 116 -10.56 -9.56 -4.89
N GLY A 117 -11.50 -9.23 -4.02
CA GLY A 117 -11.53 -9.70 -2.64
C GLY A 117 -12.16 -11.09 -2.49
N THR A 118 -11.94 -11.71 -1.34
CA THR A 118 -12.55 -12.98 -0.91
C THR A 118 -13.54 -12.70 0.22
N GLY A 119 -14.79 -13.15 0.04
CA GLY A 119 -15.91 -12.88 0.96
C GLY A 119 -17.18 -12.46 0.20
N PRO A 120 -18.17 -11.85 0.90
CA PRO A 120 -18.16 -11.55 2.33
C PRO A 120 -18.27 -12.81 3.19
N VAL A 121 -17.45 -12.91 4.23
CA VAL A 121 -17.62 -13.90 5.31
C VAL A 121 -18.37 -13.23 6.46
N ARG A 122 -19.42 -13.88 6.98
CA ARG A 122 -20.24 -13.35 8.06
C ARG A 122 -19.91 -14.04 9.36
N PHE A 123 -19.73 -13.26 10.42
CA PHE A 123 -19.45 -13.75 11.76
C PHE A 123 -20.56 -13.30 12.72
N GLN A 124 -21.15 -14.23 13.46
CA GLN A 124 -22.05 -13.91 14.57
C GLN A 124 -21.24 -13.77 15.85
N CYS A 125 -21.40 -12.64 16.54
CA CYS A 125 -20.66 -12.35 17.76
C CYS A 125 -21.53 -12.48 19.02
N ASP A 126 -20.93 -12.99 20.09
CA ASP A 126 -21.52 -13.16 21.43
C ASP A 126 -22.84 -13.96 21.43
N GLY A 127 -23.06 -14.81 20.42
CA GLY A 127 -24.32 -15.54 20.24
C GLY A 127 -25.52 -14.67 19.85
N LEU A 128 -25.33 -13.39 19.53
CA LEU A 128 -26.41 -12.44 19.24
C LEU A 128 -26.55 -12.22 17.73
N PRO A 129 -27.70 -12.53 17.11
CA PRO A 129 -27.90 -12.33 15.67
C PRO A 129 -27.69 -10.89 15.20
N ALA A 130 -27.98 -9.91 16.06
CA ALA A 130 -27.80 -8.49 15.77
C ALA A 130 -26.34 -8.02 15.82
N LYS A 131 -25.43 -8.80 16.42
CA LYS A 131 -23.99 -8.50 16.41
C LYS A 131 -23.32 -9.30 15.29
N GLU A 132 -23.45 -8.80 14.07
CA GLU A 132 -22.84 -9.41 12.89
C GLU A 132 -21.65 -8.59 12.40
N VAL A 133 -20.48 -9.24 12.28
CA VAL A 133 -19.30 -8.67 11.62
C VAL A 133 -19.19 -9.30 10.24
N ILE A 134 -19.13 -8.47 9.20
CA ILE A 134 -18.99 -8.91 7.81
C ILE A 134 -17.59 -8.54 7.35
N VAL A 135 -16.84 -9.49 6.79
CA VAL A 135 -15.46 -9.24 6.35
C VAL A 135 -15.23 -9.59 4.89
N ILE A 136 -14.42 -8.79 4.22
CA ILE A 136 -13.86 -9.08 2.90
C ILE A 136 -12.34 -8.97 3.00
N TYR A 137 -11.65 -10.02 2.57
CA TYR A 137 -10.19 -10.07 2.52
C TYR A 137 -9.71 -9.62 1.13
N TYR A 138 -8.63 -8.83 1.07
CA TYR A 138 -8.03 -8.41 -0.19
C TYR A 138 -6.56 -8.83 -0.23
N PRO A 139 -6.09 -9.37 -1.38
CA PRO A 139 -4.70 -9.80 -1.56
C PRO A 139 -3.79 -8.59 -1.86
N THR A 140 -3.79 -7.61 -0.97
CA THR A 140 -2.90 -6.44 -1.01
C THR A 140 -1.56 -6.77 -0.35
N GLU A 141 -0.62 -5.82 -0.38
CA GLU A 141 0.65 -5.94 0.32
C GLU A 141 0.85 -4.78 1.30
N PRO A 142 0.75 -5.01 2.63
CA PRO A 142 0.35 -6.27 3.29
C PRO A 142 -1.13 -6.61 3.02
N GLU A 143 -1.54 -7.86 3.28
CA GLU A 143 -2.93 -8.28 3.10
C GLU A 143 -3.86 -7.41 3.96
N THR A 144 -5.03 -7.09 3.42
CA THR A 144 -6.01 -6.23 4.10
C THR A 144 -7.33 -6.92 4.30
N LEU A 145 -8.02 -6.50 5.35
CA LEU A 145 -9.37 -6.89 5.68
C LEU A 145 -10.23 -5.64 5.81
N LEU A 146 -11.33 -5.59 5.06
CA LEU A 146 -12.41 -4.65 5.32
C LEU A 146 -13.46 -5.36 6.15
N ALA A 147 -13.61 -4.92 7.40
CA ALA A 147 -14.67 -5.36 8.29
C ALA A 147 -15.77 -4.30 8.34
N GLU A 148 -17.02 -4.75 8.31
CA GLU A 148 -18.20 -3.95 8.59
C GLU A 148 -18.84 -4.50 9.87
N PHE A 149 -19.18 -3.58 10.78
CA PHE A 149 -19.93 -3.88 12.00
C PHE A 149 -20.81 -2.69 12.35
N ALA A 150 -22.09 -2.97 12.57
CA ALA A 150 -23.14 -1.96 12.63
C ALA A 150 -23.08 -1.05 11.38
N ASP A 151 -22.97 0.27 11.55
CA ASP A 151 -22.92 1.24 10.44
C ASP A 151 -21.49 1.74 10.16
N SER A 152 -20.47 0.98 10.60
CA SER A 152 -19.07 1.39 10.48
C SER A 152 -18.23 0.35 9.77
N VAL A 153 -17.26 0.85 9.00
CA VAL A 153 -16.31 0.03 8.25
C VAL A 153 -14.90 0.32 8.75
N SER A 154 -14.15 -0.73 9.07
CA SER A 154 -12.75 -0.64 9.45
C SER A 154 -11.89 -1.37 8.42
N LEU A 155 -10.82 -0.69 7.96
CA LEU A 155 -9.76 -1.32 7.20
C LEU A 155 -8.64 -1.70 8.16
N MET A 156 -8.23 -2.96 8.09
CA MET A 156 -7.18 -3.53 8.93
C MET A 156 -6.11 -4.18 8.07
N TYR A 157 -4.86 -4.16 8.54
CA TYR A 157 -3.72 -4.78 7.87
C TYR A 157 -3.32 -6.04 8.60
N GLN A 158 -2.94 -7.07 7.85
CA GLN A 158 -2.43 -8.31 8.41
C GLN A 158 -1.21 -8.05 9.29
N GLN A 159 -1.15 -8.73 10.43
CA GLN A 159 -0.07 -8.68 11.39
C GLN A 159 0.55 -10.06 11.55
N PRO A 160 1.85 -10.16 11.87
CA PRO A 160 2.46 -11.42 12.27
C PRO A 160 1.70 -12.05 13.46
N ALA A 161 1.41 -13.34 13.37
CA ALA A 161 0.73 -14.10 14.42
C ALA A 161 1.29 -15.52 14.51
N ALA A 162 1.30 -16.09 15.73
CA ALA A 162 1.80 -17.45 15.96
C ALA A 162 0.84 -18.53 15.44
N SER A 163 -0.46 -18.22 15.35
CA SER A 163 -1.50 -19.07 14.78
C SER A 163 -2.65 -18.20 14.30
N GLY A 164 -3.37 -18.69 13.28
CA GLY A 164 -4.50 -17.99 12.68
C GLY A 164 -4.10 -16.74 11.91
N SER A 165 -5.11 -15.96 11.53
CA SER A 165 -4.95 -14.72 10.76
C SER A 165 -5.30 -13.53 11.64
N LYS A 166 -4.31 -12.69 11.96
CA LYS A 166 -4.51 -11.45 12.73
C LYS A 166 -4.46 -10.24 11.83
N TYR A 167 -5.45 -9.36 11.97
CA TYR A 167 -5.54 -8.07 11.31
C TYR A 167 -5.72 -6.97 12.35
N GLN A 168 -5.06 -5.83 12.12
CA GLN A 168 -5.06 -4.70 13.02
C GLN A 168 -5.36 -3.41 12.24
N GLY A 169 -6.41 -2.70 12.67
CA GLY A 169 -6.71 -1.33 12.27
C GLY A 169 -6.12 -0.33 13.26
N ARG A 170 -6.60 0.91 13.23
CA ARG A 170 -6.10 1.97 14.12
C ARG A 170 -6.41 1.67 15.58
N ASN A 171 -7.64 1.22 15.85
CA ASN A 171 -8.11 0.87 17.18
C ASN A 171 -8.82 -0.49 17.22
N GLU A 172 -8.96 -1.12 16.06
CA GLU A 172 -9.72 -2.34 15.85
C GLU A 172 -8.77 -3.53 15.65
N SER A 173 -9.14 -4.70 16.12
CA SER A 173 -8.40 -5.93 15.85
C SER A 173 -9.35 -7.05 15.49
N PHE A 174 -8.93 -7.89 14.56
CA PHE A 174 -9.64 -9.10 14.16
C PHE A 174 -8.64 -10.25 14.14
N TRP A 175 -8.86 -11.28 14.94
CA TRP A 175 -7.98 -12.46 14.99
C TRP A 175 -8.82 -13.72 14.82
N GLU A 176 -8.67 -14.39 13.68
CA GLU A 176 -9.42 -15.58 13.31
C GLU A 176 -8.55 -16.83 13.31
N HIS A 177 -9.14 -17.95 13.73
CA HIS A 177 -8.57 -19.29 13.60
C HIS A 177 -9.70 -20.33 13.50
N GLN A 178 -9.77 -21.03 12.37
CA GLN A 178 -10.70 -22.14 12.13
C GLN A 178 -12.19 -21.77 12.26
N GLY A 179 -12.57 -20.59 11.79
CA GLY A 179 -13.96 -20.10 11.81
C GLY A 179 -14.35 -19.43 13.13
N GLU A 180 -13.50 -19.43 14.16
CA GLU A 180 -13.65 -18.63 15.36
C GLU A 180 -12.84 -17.33 15.23
N ALA A 181 -13.43 -16.21 15.60
CA ALA A 181 -12.77 -14.91 15.57
C ALA A 181 -12.92 -14.15 16.89
N THR A 182 -11.85 -13.50 17.31
CA THR A 182 -11.85 -12.53 18.42
C THR A 182 -11.76 -11.13 17.83
N VAL A 183 -12.72 -10.27 18.17
CA VAL A 183 -12.86 -8.92 17.57
C VAL A 183 -12.89 -7.85 18.65
N VAL A 184 -12.07 -6.81 18.49
CA VAL A 184 -12.16 -5.55 19.25
C VAL A 184 -12.49 -4.46 18.23
N TRP A 185 -13.60 -3.75 18.42
CA TRP A 185 -14.08 -2.77 17.43
C TRP A 185 -13.61 -1.33 17.67
N GLY A 186 -12.82 -1.09 18.72
CA GLY A 186 -12.33 0.26 18.99
C GLY A 186 -11.69 0.38 20.35
N TYR A 187 -11.14 1.57 20.62
CA TYR A 187 -10.45 1.85 21.87
C TYR A 187 -11.40 1.73 23.06
N GLY A 188 -11.07 0.85 24.01
CA GLY A 188 -11.89 0.59 25.20
C GLY A 188 -13.16 -0.23 24.94
N SER A 189 -13.43 -0.65 23.70
CA SER A 189 -14.54 -1.54 23.39
C SER A 189 -14.30 -2.94 23.97
N PRO A 190 -15.34 -3.62 24.48
CA PRO A 190 -15.20 -5.00 24.93
C PRO A 190 -14.85 -5.90 23.73
N GLU A 191 -14.08 -6.93 24.03
CA GLU A 191 -13.81 -8.00 23.09
C GLU A 191 -15.08 -8.80 22.79
N MET A 192 -15.30 -9.11 21.52
CA MET A 192 -16.39 -9.95 21.03
C MET A 192 -15.85 -11.31 20.60
N LYS A 193 -16.58 -12.38 20.93
CA LYS A 193 -16.29 -13.73 20.47
C LYS A 193 -17.23 -14.09 19.33
N CYS A 194 -16.68 -14.37 18.16
CA CYS A 194 -17.47 -14.52 16.95
C CYS A 194 -17.23 -15.87 16.27
N GLN A 195 -18.27 -16.39 15.62
CA GLN A 195 -18.24 -17.64 14.85
C GLN A 195 -18.68 -17.36 13.41
N ALA A 196 -17.94 -17.90 12.45
CA ALA A 196 -18.31 -17.87 11.04
C ALA A 196 -19.63 -18.61 10.83
N LYS A 197 -20.53 -18.01 10.06
CA LYS A 197 -21.79 -18.62 9.62
C LYS A 197 -21.64 -19.41 8.33
#